data_AF-A0A7S3EGI0-F1
#
_entry.id   AF-A0A7S3EGI0-F1
#
_cell.length_a   1.000
_cell.length_b   1.000
_cell.length_c   1.000
_cell.angle_alpha   90.00
_cell.angle_beta   90.00
_cell.angle_gamma   90.00
#
_symmetry.space_group_name_H-M   'P 1'
#
loop_
_entity.id
_entity.type
_entity.pdbx_description
1 polymer ?
#
loop_
_entity_poly.entity_id
_entity_poly.type
_entity_poly.pdbx_seq_one_letter_code
_entity_poly.pdbx_strand_id
1 'polypeptide(L)'
;SDAHMEMVQIGISGIKAILMNADRAFFTRRMCHEGALSRLAACISWISRKGAEEEYQSIRFEAAEVIQIFAKRPDPLVKKYLSDEKVLEALVETLDALKIPDLEPSLELFLSAILDLARDPLSHVPLQNANVIPRLVGILDTYHDSYANHTCSALVPKMMTEVISTLSLICRVSSKRQELACVAGGISPLQGVFKKFGLLKEGGL
;
A
#
# COMPACT_ATOMS: atom_id res chain seq x y z
N SER A 1 -7.26 -24.74 8.50
CA SER A 1 -8.05 -25.08 9.68
C SER A 1 -8.12 -23.85 10.56
N ASP A 2 -9.17 -23.71 11.35
CA ASP A 2 -9.41 -22.53 12.21
C ASP A 2 -8.26 -22.31 13.19
N ALA A 3 -7.66 -23.39 13.71
CA ALA A 3 -6.48 -23.34 14.57
C ALA A 3 -5.26 -22.64 13.93
N HIS A 4 -5.09 -22.72 12.61
CA HIS A 4 -4.00 -22.00 11.92
C HIS A 4 -4.29 -20.49 11.86
N MET A 5 -5.54 -20.11 11.63
CA MET A 5 -5.96 -18.70 11.62
C MET A 5 -5.80 -18.06 12.99
N GLU A 6 -6.21 -18.77 14.05
CA GLU A 6 -6.06 -18.30 15.43
C GLU A 6 -4.59 -18.06 15.77
N MET A 7 -3.69 -18.99 15.42
CA MET A 7 -2.25 -18.81 15.65
C MET A 7 -1.69 -17.61 14.90
N VAL A 8 -2.10 -17.40 13.66
CA VAL A 8 -1.71 -16.25 12.84
C VAL A 8 -2.19 -14.94 13.48
N GLN A 9 -3.46 -14.89 13.87
CA GLN A 9 -4.06 -13.72 14.50
C GLN A 9 -3.36 -13.39 15.82
N ILE A 10 -3.16 -14.37 16.71
CA ILE A 10 -2.42 -14.19 17.97
C ILE A 10 -1.02 -13.64 17.71
N GLY A 11 -0.33 -14.14 16.68
CA GLY A 11 0.99 -13.64 16.29
C GLY A 11 0.98 -12.18 15.87
N ILE A 12 0.05 -11.79 14.99
CA ILE A 12 -0.09 -10.40 14.52
C ILE A 12 -0.49 -9.48 15.66
N SER A 13 -1.49 -9.84 16.46
CA SER A 13 -1.94 -9.04 17.61
C SER A 13 -0.83 -8.88 18.64
N GLY A 14 -0.03 -9.93 18.88
CA GLY A 14 1.14 -9.87 19.76
C GLY A 14 2.20 -8.90 19.27
N ILE A 15 2.53 -8.93 17.97
CA ILE A 15 3.44 -7.96 17.35
C ILE A 15 2.89 -6.54 17.50
N LYS A 16 1.61 -6.33 17.15
CA LYS A 16 0.94 -5.03 17.27
C LYS A 16 1.02 -4.50 18.70
N ALA A 17 0.70 -5.32 19.69
CA ALA A 17 0.74 -4.94 21.10
C ALA A 17 2.15 -4.50 21.52
N ILE A 18 3.21 -5.23 21.13
CA ILE A 18 4.58 -4.84 21.44
C ILE A 18 4.94 -3.51 20.79
N LEU A 19 4.61 -3.33 19.51
CA LEU A 19 4.96 -2.11 18.75
C LEU A 19 4.18 -0.87 19.20
N MET A 20 3.02 -1.05 19.82
CA MET A 20 2.22 0.04 20.39
C MET A 20 2.72 0.50 21.77
N ASN A 21 3.59 -0.28 22.43
CA ASN A 21 4.21 0.07 23.70
C ASN A 21 5.52 0.87 23.52
N ALA A 22 6.00 1.50 24.61
CA ALA A 22 7.05 2.52 24.55
C ALA A 22 8.40 2.01 24.00
N ASP A 23 9.04 2.89 23.21
CA ASP A 23 10.20 2.68 22.31
C ASP A 23 9.93 1.83 21.04
N ARG A 24 8.95 2.28 20.26
CA ARG A 24 8.66 1.78 18.91
C ARG A 24 9.92 1.63 18.04
N ALA A 25 10.87 2.57 18.10
CA ALA A 25 12.05 2.54 17.25
C ALA A 25 12.98 1.37 17.60
N PHE A 26 13.17 1.08 18.89
CA PHE A 26 13.90 -0.10 19.32
C PHE A 26 13.21 -1.40 18.86
N PHE A 27 11.91 -1.52 19.10
CA PHE A 27 11.18 -2.75 18.79
C PHE A 27 11.06 -3.02 17.29
N THR A 28 10.80 -2.00 16.46
CA THR A 28 10.76 -2.21 15.00
C THR A 28 12.11 -2.71 14.49
N ARG A 29 13.22 -2.13 14.93
CA ARG A 29 14.57 -2.62 14.57
C ARG A 29 14.79 -4.06 15.02
N ARG A 30 14.48 -4.36 16.28
CA ARG A 30 14.68 -5.71 16.83
C ARG A 30 13.86 -6.73 16.06
N MET A 31 12.58 -6.44 15.81
CA MET A 31 11.70 -7.33 15.04
C MET A 31 12.17 -7.51 13.60
N CYS A 32 12.68 -6.46 12.95
CA CYS A 32 13.28 -6.59 11.62
C CYS A 32 14.46 -7.57 11.64
N HIS A 33 15.36 -7.45 12.61
CA HIS A 33 16.49 -8.36 12.78
C HIS A 33 16.07 -9.81 13.01
N GLU A 34 14.98 -10.03 13.75
CA GLU A 34 14.44 -11.37 13.99
C GLU A 34 13.68 -11.94 12.78
N GLY A 35 13.52 -11.17 11.69
CA GLY A 35 12.81 -11.59 10.48
C GLY A 35 11.29 -11.45 10.55
N ALA A 36 10.77 -10.57 11.42
CA ALA A 36 9.32 -10.37 11.56
C ALA A 36 8.67 -9.88 10.26
N LEU A 37 9.30 -8.94 9.54
CA LEU A 37 8.76 -8.41 8.28
C LEU A 37 8.62 -9.48 7.20
N SER A 38 9.60 -10.37 7.04
CA SER A 38 9.50 -11.47 6.06
C SER A 38 8.39 -12.47 6.41
N ARG A 39 8.19 -12.76 7.71
CA ARG A 39 7.09 -13.63 8.16
C ARG A 39 5.73 -12.95 8.01
N LEU A 40 5.66 -11.65 8.29
CA LEU A 40 4.46 -10.84 8.10
C LEU A 40 4.10 -10.72 6.62
N ALA A 41 5.09 -10.55 5.73
CA ALA A 41 4.90 -10.56 4.28
C ALA A 41 4.35 -11.91 3.79
N ALA A 42 4.92 -13.04 4.25
CA ALA A 42 4.38 -14.36 3.93
C ALA A 42 2.93 -14.55 4.43
N CYS A 43 2.61 -14.02 5.62
CA CYS A 43 1.27 -14.02 6.16
C CYS A 43 0.32 -13.19 5.28
N ILE A 44 0.70 -11.96 4.93
CA ILE A 44 -0.07 -11.06 4.07
C ILE A 44 -0.32 -11.67 2.69
N SER A 45 0.69 -12.26 2.03
CA SER A 45 0.49 -12.98 0.77
C SER A 45 -0.44 -14.18 0.93
N TRP A 46 -0.33 -14.93 2.03
CA TRP A 46 -1.23 -16.05 2.29
C TRP A 46 -2.69 -15.59 2.44
N ILE A 47 -2.93 -14.53 3.23
CA ILE A 47 -4.27 -13.98 3.42
C ILE A 47 -4.80 -13.36 2.11
N SER A 48 -3.96 -12.67 1.34
CA SER A 48 -4.36 -12.06 0.07
C SER A 48 -4.81 -13.08 -0.97
N ARG A 49 -4.26 -14.29 -0.96
CA ARG A 49 -4.73 -15.40 -1.81
C ARG A 49 -6.12 -15.92 -1.44
N LYS A 50 -6.64 -15.54 -0.26
CA LYS A 50 -8.02 -15.78 0.16
C LYS A 50 -8.98 -14.69 -0.32
N GLY A 51 -8.48 -13.69 -1.05
CA GLY A 51 -9.29 -12.59 -1.56
C GLY A 51 -9.88 -11.73 -0.45
N ALA A 52 -11.03 -11.11 -0.75
CA ALA A 52 -11.76 -10.22 0.16
C ALA A 52 -12.79 -10.97 1.03
N GLU A 53 -12.59 -12.25 1.30
CA GLU A 53 -13.46 -13.02 2.19
C GLU A 53 -13.51 -12.36 3.59
N GLU A 54 -14.72 -12.22 4.15
CA GLU A 54 -14.99 -11.51 5.41
C GLU A 54 -14.27 -12.15 6.60
N GLU A 55 -14.13 -13.48 6.61
CA GLU A 55 -13.50 -14.23 7.72
C GLU A 55 -12.04 -13.82 7.96
N TYR A 56 -11.35 -13.32 6.92
CA TYR A 56 -9.97 -12.85 7.02
C TYR A 56 -9.84 -11.33 7.17
N GLN A 57 -10.93 -10.56 7.08
CA GLN A 57 -10.88 -9.10 7.08
C GLN A 57 -10.19 -8.54 8.33
N SER A 58 -10.52 -9.08 9.51
CA SER A 58 -9.91 -8.66 10.78
C SER A 58 -8.38 -8.90 10.78
N ILE A 59 -7.96 -10.09 10.33
CA ILE A 59 -6.54 -10.47 10.29
C ILE A 59 -5.78 -9.61 9.25
N ARG A 60 -6.38 -9.34 8.08
CA ARG A 60 -5.82 -8.43 7.06
C ARG A 60 -5.64 -7.03 7.65
N PHE A 61 -6.66 -6.53 8.33
CA PHE A 61 -6.64 -5.19 8.89
C PHE A 61 -5.53 -5.05 9.94
N GLU A 62 -5.43 -5.99 10.88
CA GLU A 62 -4.36 -5.97 11.88
C GLU A 62 -2.97 -6.10 11.24
N ALA A 63 -2.81 -6.94 10.20
CA ALA A 63 -1.55 -7.06 9.48
C ALA A 63 -1.17 -5.75 8.79
N ALA A 64 -2.14 -5.07 8.18
CA ALA A 64 -1.95 -3.77 7.54
C ALA A 64 -1.58 -2.69 8.57
N GLU A 65 -2.19 -2.70 9.76
CA GLU A 65 -1.80 -1.80 10.86
C GLU A 65 -0.36 -2.05 11.30
N VAL A 66 0.06 -3.30 11.45
CA VAL A 66 1.45 -3.63 11.81
C VAL A 66 2.42 -3.11 10.75
N ILE A 67 2.15 -3.36 9.47
CA ILE A 67 2.98 -2.84 8.36
C ILE A 67 3.05 -1.31 8.41
N GLN A 68 1.92 -0.64 8.63
CA GLN A 68 1.87 0.80 8.73
C GLN A 68 2.70 1.32 9.92
N ILE A 69 2.74 0.61 11.04
CA ILE A 69 3.60 0.96 12.18
C ILE A 69 5.08 0.87 11.79
N PHE A 70 5.50 -0.15 11.05
CA PHE A 70 6.87 -0.24 10.52
C PHE A 70 7.17 0.88 9.52
N ALA A 71 6.24 1.20 8.62
CA ALA A 71 6.42 2.19 7.57
C ALA A 71 6.34 3.64 8.05
N LYS A 72 5.67 3.92 9.18
CA LYS A 72 5.45 5.27 9.68
C LYS A 72 6.73 5.90 10.24
N ARG A 73 7.39 6.73 9.43
CA ARG A 73 8.69 7.38 9.74
C ARG A 73 9.75 6.33 10.10
N PRO A 74 10.07 5.42 9.16
CA PRO A 74 11.02 4.35 9.41
C PRO A 74 12.42 4.94 9.45
N ASP A 75 13.25 4.45 10.37
CA ASP A 75 14.67 4.74 10.31
C ASP A 75 15.34 3.96 9.15
N PRO A 76 16.59 4.29 8.78
CA PRO A 76 17.24 3.68 7.63
C PRO A 76 17.34 2.14 7.69
N LEU A 77 17.46 1.56 8.88
CA LEU A 77 17.53 0.10 9.03
C LEU A 77 16.17 -0.52 8.72
N VAL A 78 15.10 -0.03 9.34
CA VAL A 78 13.74 -0.53 9.11
C VAL A 78 13.34 -0.36 7.65
N LYS A 79 13.70 0.77 7.02
CA LYS A 79 13.51 0.99 5.58
C LYS A 79 14.16 -0.08 4.73
N LYS A 80 15.41 -0.45 5.03
CA LYS A 80 16.12 -1.48 4.28
C LYS A 80 15.34 -2.80 4.26
N TYR A 81 14.76 -3.19 5.40
CA TYR A 81 13.95 -4.40 5.48
C TYR A 81 12.57 -4.27 4.83
N LEU A 82 11.93 -3.10 4.91
CA LEU A 82 10.67 -2.85 4.21
C LEU A 82 10.83 -2.82 2.68
N SER A 83 11.99 -2.37 2.21
CA SER A 83 12.36 -2.36 0.79
C SER A 83 12.93 -3.70 0.30
N ASP A 84 12.87 -4.75 1.12
CA ASP A 84 13.19 -6.11 0.69
C ASP A 84 12.19 -6.57 -0.38
N GLU A 85 12.70 -7.24 -1.41
CA GLU A 85 11.92 -7.65 -2.59
C GLU A 85 10.70 -8.47 -2.19
N LYS A 86 10.84 -9.44 -1.28
CA LYS A 86 9.72 -10.32 -0.86
C LYS A 86 8.67 -9.56 -0.06
N VAL A 87 9.09 -8.57 0.72
CA VAL A 87 8.18 -7.72 1.49
C VAL A 87 7.38 -6.84 0.54
N LEU A 88 8.04 -6.16 -0.40
CA LEU A 88 7.36 -5.31 -1.37
C LEU A 88 6.45 -6.10 -2.31
N GLU A 89 6.88 -7.27 -2.79
CA GLU A 89 6.05 -8.16 -3.60
C GLU A 89 4.76 -8.52 -2.86
N ALA A 90 4.85 -8.95 -1.59
CA ALA A 90 3.67 -9.27 -0.79
C ALA A 90 2.73 -8.08 -0.64
N LEU A 91 3.27 -6.88 -0.36
CA LEU A 91 2.46 -5.66 -0.24
C LEU A 91 1.77 -5.30 -1.56
N VAL A 92 2.47 -5.40 -2.69
CA VAL A 92 1.94 -5.07 -4.01
C VAL A 92 0.92 -6.11 -4.49
N GLU A 93 1.16 -7.40 -4.26
CA GLU A 93 0.19 -8.49 -4.52
C GLU A 93 -1.12 -8.24 -3.77
N THR A 94 -1.03 -7.77 -2.53
CA THR A 94 -2.20 -7.47 -1.69
C THR A 94 -3.05 -6.36 -2.28
N LEU A 95 -2.43 -5.36 -2.92
CA LEU A 95 -3.17 -4.30 -3.59
C LEU A 95 -4.12 -4.87 -4.64
N ASP A 96 -3.65 -5.82 -5.46
CA ASP A 96 -4.46 -6.45 -6.51
C ASP A 96 -5.62 -7.28 -5.92
N ALA A 97 -5.37 -8.00 -4.82
CA ALA A 97 -6.38 -8.81 -4.14
C ALA A 97 -7.51 -7.97 -3.51
N LEU A 98 -7.22 -6.72 -3.12
CA LEU A 98 -8.14 -5.86 -2.38
C LEU A 98 -8.79 -4.76 -3.23
N LYS A 99 -8.62 -4.76 -4.56
CA LYS A 99 -9.21 -3.79 -5.52
C LYS A 99 -10.76 -3.76 -5.56
N ILE A 100 -11.43 -4.41 -4.62
CA ILE A 100 -12.90 -4.49 -4.59
C ILE A 100 -13.46 -3.23 -3.89
N PRO A 101 -14.46 -2.54 -4.46
CA PRO A 101 -14.96 -1.29 -3.92
C PRO A 101 -15.56 -1.38 -2.50
N ASP A 102 -15.32 -0.31 -1.73
CA ASP A 102 -16.07 0.17 -0.55
C ASP A 102 -16.02 -0.60 0.78
N LEU A 103 -15.30 -1.72 0.92
CA LEU A 103 -15.34 -2.52 2.17
C LEU A 103 -14.00 -2.93 2.78
N GLU A 104 -12.86 -2.50 2.24
CA GLU A 104 -11.56 -2.97 2.74
C GLU A 104 -10.68 -1.83 3.30
N PRO A 105 -10.86 -1.46 4.60
CA PRO A 105 -10.01 -0.49 5.29
C PRO A 105 -8.51 -0.83 5.24
N SER A 106 -8.17 -2.12 5.16
CA SER A 106 -6.80 -2.60 5.05
C SER A 106 -6.07 -2.04 3.81
N LEU A 107 -6.78 -1.78 2.71
CA LEU A 107 -6.18 -1.26 1.49
C LEU A 107 -5.61 0.15 1.66
N GLU A 108 -6.30 1.02 2.40
CA GLU A 108 -5.79 2.36 2.75
C GLU A 108 -4.48 2.23 3.55
N LEU A 109 -4.43 1.36 4.55
CA LEU A 109 -3.22 1.18 5.36
C LEU A 109 -2.02 0.68 4.53
N PHE A 110 -2.25 -0.22 3.57
CA PHE A 110 -1.21 -0.67 2.65
C PHE A 110 -0.74 0.43 1.71
N LEU A 111 -1.67 1.20 1.13
CA LEU A 111 -1.34 2.35 0.29
C LEU A 111 -0.56 3.41 1.07
N SER A 112 -0.93 3.68 2.31
CA SER A 112 -0.22 4.57 3.23
C SER A 112 1.22 4.13 3.48
N ALA A 113 1.43 2.82 3.73
CA ALA A 113 2.75 2.27 3.94
C ALA A 113 3.64 2.39 2.69
N ILE A 114 3.07 2.14 1.51
CA ILE A 114 3.78 2.30 0.23
C ILE A 114 4.13 3.78 -0.02
N LEU A 115 3.20 4.70 0.27
CA LEU A 115 3.45 6.13 0.17
C LEU A 115 4.61 6.56 1.07
N ASP A 116 4.62 6.09 2.32
CA ASP A 116 5.70 6.40 3.27
C ASP A 116 7.06 5.88 2.79
N LEU A 117 7.11 4.72 2.13
CA LEU A 117 8.31 4.22 1.48
C LEU A 117 8.72 5.07 0.27
N ALA A 118 7.75 5.47 -0.56
CA ALA A 118 7.99 6.29 -1.76
C ALA A 118 8.50 7.69 -1.47
N ARG A 119 8.33 8.19 -0.23
CA ARG A 119 8.96 9.46 0.22
C ARG A 119 10.48 9.36 0.28
N ASP A 120 11.05 8.16 0.35
CA ASP A 120 12.49 7.93 0.28
C ASP A 120 12.91 7.60 -1.16
N PRO A 121 13.78 8.41 -1.81
CA PRO A 121 14.30 8.12 -3.14
C PRO A 121 14.98 6.76 -3.26
N LEU A 122 15.61 6.25 -2.19
CA LEU A 122 16.29 4.95 -2.19
C LEU A 122 15.31 3.78 -2.36
N SER A 123 14.05 3.96 -1.97
CA SER A 123 13.00 2.95 -2.11
C SER A 123 12.39 2.92 -3.51
N HIS A 124 12.67 3.91 -4.37
CA HIS A 124 11.99 4.01 -5.67
C HIS A 124 12.32 2.86 -6.63
N VAL A 125 13.58 2.41 -6.66
CA VAL A 125 14.00 1.28 -7.50
C VAL A 125 13.38 -0.03 -6.98
N PRO A 126 13.48 -0.37 -5.67
CA PRO A 126 12.76 -1.51 -5.10
C PRO A 126 11.26 -1.50 -5.41
N LEU A 127 10.59 -0.36 -5.21
CA LEU A 127 9.17 -0.19 -5.50
C LEU A 127 8.84 -0.42 -6.99
N GLN A 128 9.70 0.08 -7.89
CA GLN A 128 9.54 -0.17 -9.32
C GLN A 128 9.74 -1.65 -9.67
N ASN A 129 10.71 -2.33 -9.05
CA ASN A 129 10.98 -3.75 -9.29
C ASN A 129 9.83 -4.64 -8.81
N ALA A 130 9.20 -4.30 -7.67
CA ALA A 130 7.95 -4.91 -7.23
C ALA A 130 6.75 -4.55 -8.13
N ASN A 131 6.98 -3.74 -9.18
CA ASN A 131 6.02 -3.34 -10.20
C ASN A 131 4.81 -2.61 -9.58
N VAL A 132 5.08 -1.69 -8.65
CA VAL A 132 4.05 -0.90 -7.95
C VAL A 132 3.26 0.03 -8.90
N ILE A 133 3.91 0.55 -9.95
CA ILE A 133 3.33 1.59 -10.82
C ILE A 133 2.05 1.10 -11.51
N PRO A 134 2.05 -0.03 -12.25
CA PRO A 134 0.82 -0.50 -12.89
C PRO A 134 -0.28 -0.89 -11.90
N ARG A 135 0.07 -1.32 -10.68
CA ARG A 135 -0.94 -1.67 -9.67
C ARG A 135 -1.64 -0.44 -9.13
N LEU A 136 -0.89 0.61 -8.81
CA LEU A 136 -1.44 1.90 -8.41
C LEU A 136 -2.30 2.52 -9.53
N VAL A 137 -1.87 2.40 -10.79
CA VAL A 137 -2.69 2.84 -11.93
C VAL A 137 -3.99 2.03 -12.03
N GLY A 138 -3.93 0.71 -11.81
CA GLY A 138 -5.14 -0.12 -11.78
C GLY A 138 -6.11 0.29 -10.66
N ILE A 139 -5.61 0.65 -9.47
CA ILE A 139 -6.46 1.20 -8.38
C ILE A 139 -7.05 2.55 -8.81
N LEU A 140 -6.22 3.43 -9.40
CA LEU A 140 -6.70 4.71 -9.90
C LEU A 140 -7.84 4.52 -10.90
N ASP A 141 -7.70 3.60 -11.84
CA ASP A 141 -8.74 3.27 -12.82
C ASP A 141 -10.02 2.72 -12.16
N THR A 142 -9.89 1.83 -11.17
CA THR A 142 -11.04 1.30 -10.41
C THR A 142 -11.86 2.39 -9.71
N TYR A 143 -11.20 3.38 -9.10
CA TYR A 143 -11.86 4.32 -8.18
C TYR A 143 -12.02 5.74 -8.75
N HIS A 144 -11.44 6.09 -9.90
CA HIS A 144 -11.47 7.47 -10.39
C HIS A 144 -12.88 8.00 -10.65
N ASP A 145 -13.75 7.19 -11.25
CA ASP A 145 -15.12 7.62 -11.58
C ASP A 145 -15.97 7.84 -10.33
N SER A 146 -15.90 6.91 -9.37
CA SER A 146 -16.67 7.01 -8.12
C SER A 146 -16.16 8.17 -7.25
N TYR A 147 -14.84 8.36 -7.20
CA TYR A 147 -14.21 9.50 -6.56
C TYR A 147 -14.64 10.83 -7.21
N ALA A 148 -14.57 10.91 -8.54
CA ALA A 148 -14.91 12.11 -9.29
C ALA A 148 -16.42 12.44 -9.19
N ASN A 149 -17.29 11.43 -9.09
CA ASN A 149 -18.74 11.60 -8.93
C ASN A 149 -19.21 11.74 -7.47
N HIS A 150 -18.31 11.65 -6.49
CA HIS A 150 -18.66 11.63 -5.06
C HIS A 150 -19.69 10.55 -4.69
N THR A 151 -19.68 9.42 -5.41
CA THR A 151 -20.58 8.28 -5.17
C THR A 151 -19.92 7.18 -4.35
N CYS A 152 -18.74 7.45 -3.80
CA CYS A 152 -17.91 6.50 -3.07
C CYS A 152 -17.99 6.68 -1.56
N SER A 153 -17.54 5.67 -0.81
CA SER A 153 -17.33 5.78 0.63
C SER A 153 -16.29 6.86 1.01
N ALA A 154 -16.28 7.27 2.28
CA ALA A 154 -15.33 8.26 2.81
C ALA A 154 -13.85 7.80 2.75
N LEU A 155 -13.59 6.52 2.49
CA LEU A 155 -12.26 5.95 2.39
C LEU A 155 -11.61 6.23 1.02
N VAL A 156 -12.40 6.22 -0.05
CA VAL A 156 -11.91 6.36 -1.43
C VAL A 156 -11.13 7.66 -1.65
N PRO A 157 -11.56 8.84 -1.16
CA PRO A 157 -10.75 10.06 -1.26
C PRO A 157 -9.34 9.95 -0.65
N LYS A 158 -9.19 9.24 0.47
CA LYS A 158 -7.89 9.04 1.11
C LYS A 158 -7.01 8.12 0.28
N MET A 159 -7.57 6.98 -0.16
CA MET A 159 -6.86 6.03 -1.03
C MET A 159 -6.40 6.70 -2.33
N MET A 160 -7.26 7.50 -2.97
CA MET A 160 -6.93 8.22 -4.19
C MET A 160 -5.79 9.23 -3.96
N THR A 161 -5.81 9.93 -2.82
CA THR A 161 -4.72 10.83 -2.43
C THR A 161 -3.40 10.08 -2.28
N GLU A 162 -3.41 8.91 -1.65
CA GLU A 162 -2.22 8.08 -1.47
C GLU A 162 -1.68 7.53 -2.79
N VAL A 163 -2.56 7.03 -3.66
CA VAL A 163 -2.22 6.56 -5.01
C VAL A 163 -1.59 7.67 -5.85
N ILE A 164 -2.23 8.83 -5.96
CA ILE A 164 -1.75 9.96 -6.76
C ILE A 164 -0.43 10.50 -6.20
N SER A 165 -0.32 10.63 -4.88
CA SER A 165 0.91 11.11 -4.22
C SER A 165 2.07 10.15 -4.46
N THR A 166 1.82 8.84 -4.35
CA THR A 166 2.83 7.81 -4.58
C THR A 166 3.29 7.82 -6.04
N LEU A 167 2.36 7.81 -6.99
CA LEU A 167 2.65 7.90 -8.42
C LEU A 167 3.47 9.16 -8.75
N SER A 168 3.11 10.31 -8.19
CA SER A 168 3.84 11.57 -8.36
C SER A 168 5.28 11.46 -7.86
N LEU A 169 5.50 10.91 -6.65
CA LEU A 169 6.83 10.76 -6.07
C LEU A 169 7.74 9.86 -6.91
N ILE A 170 7.25 8.70 -7.34
CA ILE A 170 8.06 7.71 -8.07
C ILE A 170 8.26 8.09 -9.54
N CYS A 171 7.25 8.69 -10.19
CA CYS A 171 7.31 9.03 -11.63
C CYS A 171 8.04 10.34 -11.90
N ARG A 172 8.05 11.30 -10.96
CA ARG A 172 8.72 12.61 -11.16
C ARG A 172 10.21 12.47 -11.49
N VAL A 173 10.87 11.42 -11.02
CA VAL A 173 12.33 11.27 -11.13
C VAL A 173 12.79 10.44 -12.33
N SER A 174 11.89 9.89 -13.15
CA SER A 174 12.28 9.05 -14.29
C SER A 174 11.22 9.04 -15.40
N SER A 175 11.61 9.41 -16.62
CA SER A 175 10.76 9.32 -17.82
C SER A 175 10.30 7.90 -18.10
N LYS A 176 11.14 6.89 -17.86
CA LYS A 176 10.78 5.46 -17.99
C LYS A 176 9.61 5.09 -17.07
N ARG A 177 9.55 5.67 -15.86
CA ARG A 177 8.43 5.42 -14.92
C ARG A 177 7.15 6.14 -15.36
N GLN A 178 7.29 7.33 -15.93
CA GLN A 178 6.15 8.05 -16.53
C GLN A 178 5.59 7.27 -17.71
N GLU A 179 6.45 6.72 -18.56
CA GLU A 179 6.07 5.84 -19.67
C GLU A 179 5.36 4.59 -19.15
N LEU A 180 5.89 3.92 -18.12
CA LEU A 180 5.20 2.78 -17.49
C LEU A 180 3.81 3.14 -16.96
N ALA A 181 3.65 4.29 -16.31
CA ALA A 181 2.34 4.75 -15.85
C ALA A 181 1.39 5.05 -17.01
N CYS A 182 1.91 5.59 -18.12
CA CYS A 182 1.15 5.86 -19.34
C CYS A 182 0.69 4.55 -20.01
N VAL A 183 1.60 3.60 -20.20
CA VAL A 183 1.30 2.28 -20.80
C VAL A 183 0.33 1.48 -19.93
N ALA A 184 0.38 1.65 -18.61
CA ALA A 184 -0.60 1.06 -17.69
C ALA A 184 -2.00 1.71 -17.76
N GLY A 185 -2.18 2.77 -18.56
CA GLY A 185 -3.47 3.43 -18.76
C GLY A 185 -3.74 4.63 -17.84
N GLY A 186 -2.73 5.15 -17.13
CA GLY A 186 -2.93 6.16 -16.09
C GLY A 186 -3.39 7.53 -16.57
N ILE A 187 -3.29 7.84 -17.87
CA ILE A 187 -3.64 9.17 -18.40
C ILE A 187 -5.14 9.45 -18.28
N SER A 188 -6.01 8.52 -18.73
CA SER A 188 -7.45 8.75 -18.74
C SER A 188 -8.03 8.93 -17.32
N PRO A 189 -7.71 8.08 -16.34
CA PRO A 189 -8.17 8.27 -14.96
C PRO A 189 -7.67 9.57 -14.33
N LEU A 190 -6.39 9.94 -14.55
CA LEU A 190 -5.85 11.22 -14.06
C LEU A 190 -6.58 12.42 -14.66
N GLN A 191 -6.84 12.42 -15.97
CA GLN A 191 -7.62 13.48 -16.61
C GLN A 191 -9.04 13.57 -16.05
N GLY A 192 -9.70 12.43 -15.81
CA GLY A 192 -11.02 12.37 -15.19
C GLY A 192 -11.06 13.03 -13.82
N VAL A 193 -10.06 12.72 -12.97
CA VAL A 193 -9.88 13.37 -11.68
C VAL A 193 -9.65 14.88 -11.86
N PHE A 194 -8.63 15.29 -12.61
CA PHE A 194 -8.25 16.71 -12.69
C PHE A 194 -9.29 17.61 -13.34
N LYS A 195 -10.04 17.13 -14.34
CA LYS A 195 -11.14 17.89 -14.97
C LYS A 195 -12.20 18.30 -13.96
N LYS A 196 -12.55 17.41 -13.03
CA LYS A 196 -13.59 17.70 -12.02
C LYS A 196 -13.11 18.54 -10.86
N PHE A 197 -11.82 18.48 -10.50
CA PHE A 197 -11.22 19.38 -9.51
C PHE A 197 -10.85 20.76 -10.08
N GLY A 198 -11.13 21.04 -11.35
CA GLY A 198 -10.81 22.33 -12.00
C GLY A 198 -9.31 22.61 -12.14
N LEU A 199 -8.48 21.57 -12.03
CA LEU A 199 -7.01 21.68 -12.08
C LEU A 199 -6.47 21.59 -13.51
N LEU A 200 -7.25 21.02 -14.44
CA LEU A 200 -7.05 21.21 -15.87
C LEU A 200 -7.89 22.42 -16.29
N LYS A 201 -7.30 23.61 -16.20
CA LYS A 201 -7.81 24.73 -17.01
C LYS A 201 -7.58 24.36 -18.47
N GLU A 202 -8.61 24.52 -19.29
CA GLU A 202 -8.49 24.43 -20.74
C GLU A 202 -7.33 25.32 -21.21
N GLY A 203 -6.29 24.70 -21.79
CA GLY A 203 -5.13 25.40 -22.36
C GLY A 203 -3.81 25.10 -21.63
N GLY A 204 -3.02 24.18 -22.18
CA GLY A 204 -1.66 23.92 -21.71
C GLY A 204 -1.03 22.59 -22.12
N LEU A 205 -1.50 21.97 -23.22
CA LEU A 205 -0.68 21.17 -24.13
C LEU A 205 -0.73 21.87 -25.49
#